data_AF-R5PQ14-F1
#
_entry.id   AF-R5PQ14-F1
#
_cell.length_a   1.000
_cell.length_b   1.000
_cell.length_c   1.000
_cell.angle_alpha   90.00
_cell.angle_beta   90.00
_cell.angle_gamma   90.00
#
_symmetry.space_group_name_H-M   'P 1'
#
loop_
_entity.id
_entity.type
_entity.pdbx_description
1 polymer ?
#
loop_
_entity_poly.entity_id
_entity_poly.type
_entity_poly.pdbx_seq_one_letter_code
_entity_poly.pdbx_strand_id
1 'polypeptide(L)'
;MEEKDIRILLNKYYAGETDEVDENRLVDYFATADVPQNLAEDKRMFFALYNLGEAKGAANIEAKMERQVEIWNMIESKTAKRTQRNSVRWLVGVAASLLVIVSVGVMSLVNKADSYTAQQQLFHDEQLQDEHRQYSEQEIQHARFITQMALAKFSKSMDKGLDVLNKN
;
A
#
# COMPACT_ATOMS: atom_id res chain seq x y z
N MET A 1 -18.74 -10.66 66.35
CA MET A 1 -17.47 -11.05 65.70
C MET A 1 -16.35 -10.72 66.66
N GLU A 2 -15.32 -11.56 66.77
CA GLU A 2 -14.19 -11.25 67.66
C GLU A 2 -13.27 -10.18 67.04
N GLU A 3 -12.63 -9.36 67.88
CA GLU A 3 -11.75 -8.27 67.44
C GLU A 3 -10.61 -8.77 66.52
N LYS A 4 -10.11 -9.99 66.78
CA LYS A 4 -9.06 -10.62 65.99
C LYS A 4 -9.51 -10.91 64.56
N ASP A 5 -10.76 -11.35 64.38
CA ASP A 5 -11.31 -11.67 63.06
C ASP A 5 -11.49 -10.42 62.22
N ILE A 6 -11.97 -9.32 62.84
CA ILE A 6 -12.08 -8.02 62.19
C ILE A 6 -10.72 -7.49 61.75
N ARG A 7 -9.68 -7.69 62.56
CA ARG A 7 -8.32 -7.24 62.19
C ARG A 7 -7.75 -8.01 61.01
N ILE A 8 -8.05 -9.29 60.89
CA ILE A 8 -7.72 -10.08 59.70
C ILE A 8 -8.49 -9.57 58.49
N LEU A 9 -9.78 -9.27 58.66
CA LEU A 9 -10.65 -8.77 57.60
C LEU A 9 -10.24 -7.37 57.10
N LEU A 10 -9.83 -6.48 58.02
CA LEU A 10 -9.25 -5.17 57.69
C LEU A 10 -7.96 -5.29 56.90
N ASN A 11 -7.07 -6.21 57.28
CA ASN A 11 -5.83 -6.42 56.53
C ASN A 11 -6.11 -6.89 55.10
N LYS A 12 -7.10 -7.79 54.92
CA LYS A 12 -7.55 -8.19 53.58
C LYS A 12 -8.18 -7.02 52.82
N TYR A 13 -8.97 -6.18 53.49
CA TYR A 13 -9.58 -5.00 52.89
C TYR A 13 -8.52 -4.03 52.37
N TYR A 14 -7.50 -3.73 53.19
CA TYR A 14 -6.39 -2.87 52.78
C TYR A 14 -5.50 -3.51 51.71
N ALA A 15 -5.46 -4.84 51.62
CA ALA A 15 -4.80 -5.57 50.53
C ALA A 15 -5.66 -5.64 49.25
N GLY A 16 -6.95 -5.26 49.29
CA GLY A 16 -7.88 -5.38 48.17
C GLY A 16 -8.30 -6.83 47.87
N GLU A 17 -8.24 -7.72 48.87
CA GLU A 17 -8.58 -9.14 48.75
C GLU A 17 -9.99 -9.47 49.31
N THR A 18 -10.78 -8.46 49.65
CA THR A 18 -12.14 -8.62 50.17
C THR A 18 -13.18 -8.76 49.06
N ASP A 19 -14.25 -9.49 49.36
CA ASP A 19 -15.47 -9.53 48.55
C ASP A 19 -16.59 -8.67 49.17
N GLU A 20 -17.71 -8.53 48.46
CA GLU A 20 -18.87 -7.75 48.90
C GLU A 20 -19.47 -8.26 50.22
N VAL A 21 -19.37 -9.56 50.51
CA VAL A 21 -19.89 -10.16 51.74
C VAL A 21 -19.00 -9.79 52.93
N ASP A 22 -17.68 -9.83 52.73
CA ASP A 22 -16.67 -9.45 53.69
C ASP A 22 -16.69 -7.93 53.99
N GLU A 23 -16.93 -7.09 52.98
CA GLU A 23 -17.09 -5.65 53.16
C GLU A 23 -18.36 -5.31 53.93
N ASN A 24 -19.49 -5.95 53.62
CA ASN A 24 -20.73 -5.77 54.39
C ASN A 24 -20.56 -6.17 55.87
N ARG A 25 -19.77 -7.21 56.15
CA ARG A 25 -19.44 -7.59 57.54
C ARG A 25 -18.63 -6.51 58.27
N LEU A 26 -17.70 -5.83 57.57
CA LEU A 26 -16.96 -4.69 58.13
C LEU A 26 -17.89 -3.51 58.40
N VAL A 27 -18.83 -3.22 57.48
CA VAL A 27 -19.85 -2.18 57.65
C VAL A 27 -20.70 -2.47 58.89
N ASP A 28 -21.25 -3.68 59.02
CA ASP A 28 -22.08 -4.08 60.16
C ASP A 28 -21.34 -3.99 61.50
N TYR A 29 -20.08 -4.45 61.53
CA TYR A 29 -19.26 -4.38 62.72
C TYR A 29 -18.99 -2.93 63.13
N PHE A 30 -18.58 -2.08 62.19
CA PHE A 30 -18.28 -0.68 62.49
C PHE A 30 -19.52 0.21 62.64
N ALA A 31 -20.69 -0.22 62.19
CA ALA A 31 -21.96 0.46 62.44
C ALA A 31 -22.38 0.37 63.91
N THR A 32 -21.86 -0.62 64.65
CA THR A 32 -22.15 -0.78 66.08
C THR A 32 -21.50 0.35 66.90
N ALA A 33 -22.15 0.75 68.02
CA ALA A 33 -21.69 1.85 68.86
C ALA A 33 -20.48 1.51 69.75
N ASP A 34 -20.23 0.22 70.00
CA ASP A 34 -19.22 -0.28 70.94
C ASP A 34 -17.97 -0.79 70.19
N VAL A 35 -17.33 0.10 69.41
CA VAL A 35 -16.08 -0.24 68.72
C VAL A 35 -14.89 0.08 69.64
N PRO A 36 -13.99 -0.88 69.90
CA PRO A 36 -12.78 -0.65 70.67
C PRO A 36 -11.97 0.57 70.21
N GLN A 37 -11.40 1.32 71.16
CA GLN A 37 -10.70 2.57 70.88
C GLN A 37 -9.50 2.39 69.93
N ASN A 38 -8.86 1.21 69.93
CA ASN A 38 -7.77 0.87 69.01
C ASN A 38 -8.22 0.68 67.55
N LEU A 39 -9.52 0.47 67.30
CA LEU A 39 -10.11 0.31 65.97
C LEU A 39 -10.89 1.55 65.51
N ALA A 40 -10.91 2.62 66.31
CA ALA A 40 -11.64 3.85 65.98
C ALA A 40 -11.05 4.57 64.75
N GLU A 41 -9.72 4.54 64.59
CA GLU A 41 -9.05 5.11 63.43
C GLU A 41 -9.26 4.26 62.18
N ASP A 42 -9.21 2.92 62.30
CA ASP A 42 -9.52 2.00 61.20
C ASP A 42 -10.97 2.17 60.72
N LYS A 43 -11.92 2.35 61.64
CA LYS A 43 -13.32 2.67 61.30
C LYS A 43 -13.42 3.93 60.43
N ARG A 44 -12.72 5.01 60.81
CA ARG A 44 -12.73 6.27 60.07
C ARG A 44 -12.13 6.10 58.68
N MET A 45 -10.99 5.43 58.59
CA MET A 45 -10.32 5.15 57.32
C MET A 45 -11.18 4.27 56.41
N PHE A 46 -11.73 3.18 56.94
CA PHE A 46 -12.61 2.27 56.23
C PHE A 46 -13.80 3.00 55.60
N PHE A 47 -14.57 3.78 56.37
CA PHE A 47 -15.71 4.51 55.81
C PHE A 47 -15.30 5.60 54.82
N ALA A 48 -14.15 6.26 55.00
CA ALA A 48 -13.66 7.22 54.01
C ALA A 48 -13.35 6.56 52.66
N LEU A 49 -12.75 5.36 52.68
CA LEU A 49 -12.43 4.58 51.48
C LEU A 49 -13.68 3.94 50.87
N TYR A 50 -14.53 3.32 51.69
CA TYR A 50 -15.78 2.69 51.28
C TYR A 50 -16.71 3.69 50.59
N ASN A 51 -16.93 4.86 51.20
CA ASN A 51 -17.76 5.92 50.60
C ASN A 51 -17.14 6.51 49.33
N LEU A 52 -15.81 6.59 49.24
CA LEU A 52 -15.13 7.01 48.01
C LEU A 52 -15.31 5.97 46.90
N GLY A 53 -15.30 4.69 47.25
CA GLY A 53 -15.61 3.55 46.39
C GLY A 53 -17.03 3.62 45.85
N GLU A 54 -18.03 3.77 46.73
CA GLU A 54 -19.44 3.90 46.31
C GLU A 54 -19.69 5.16 45.46
N ALA A 55 -19.15 6.32 45.88
CA ALA A 55 -19.32 7.57 45.16
C ALA A 55 -18.66 7.57 43.76
N LYS A 56 -17.55 6.85 43.59
CA LYS A 56 -16.90 6.69 42.29
C LYS A 56 -17.48 5.54 41.46
N GLY A 57 -17.96 4.48 42.12
CA GLY A 57 -18.38 3.22 41.50
C GLY A 57 -19.69 3.29 40.73
N ALA A 58 -20.71 4.00 41.23
CA ALA A 58 -22.07 3.78 40.71
C ALA A 58 -22.54 4.71 39.57
N ALA A 59 -22.04 5.95 39.46
CA ALA A 59 -22.64 6.92 38.51
C ALA A 59 -21.65 7.57 37.53
N ASN A 60 -20.36 7.66 37.89
CA ASN A 60 -19.39 8.43 37.10
C ASN A 60 -18.54 7.54 36.20
N ILE A 61 -18.29 6.28 36.58
CA ILE A 61 -17.48 5.37 35.77
C ILE A 61 -18.26 4.83 34.59
N GLU A 62 -19.51 4.42 34.77
CA GLU A 62 -20.37 3.92 33.68
C GLU A 62 -20.64 5.01 32.62
N ALA A 63 -21.02 6.21 33.05
CA ALA A 63 -21.21 7.35 32.15
C ALA A 63 -19.91 7.77 31.43
N LYS A 64 -18.74 7.56 32.04
CA LYS A 64 -17.44 7.76 31.38
C LYS A 64 -17.11 6.66 30.38
N MET A 65 -17.49 5.41 30.66
CA MET A 65 -17.30 4.28 29.76
C MET A 65 -18.18 4.41 28.51
N GLU A 66 -19.47 4.77 28.65
CA GLU A 66 -20.36 5.02 27.51
C GLU A 66 -19.82 6.13 26.59
N ARG A 67 -19.37 7.26 27.17
CA ARG A 67 -18.77 8.34 26.39
C ARG A 67 -17.51 7.90 25.64
N GLN A 68 -16.69 7.03 26.22
CA GLN A 68 -15.50 6.54 25.52
C GLN A 68 -15.87 5.61 24.37
N VAL A 69 -16.88 4.74 24.52
CA VAL A 69 -17.37 3.87 23.43
C VAL A 69 -17.90 4.71 22.26
N GLU A 70 -18.65 5.78 22.54
CA GLU A 70 -19.18 6.67 21.50
C GLU A 70 -18.04 7.40 20.75
N ILE A 71 -16.98 7.81 21.45
CA ILE A 71 -15.80 8.45 20.84
C ILE A 71 -15.07 7.47 19.91
N TRP A 72 -14.87 6.21 20.32
CA TRP A 72 -14.22 5.19 19.48
C TRP A 72 -15.01 4.92 18.20
N ASN A 73 -16.34 4.74 18.31
CA ASN A 73 -17.23 4.58 17.14
C ASN A 73 -17.20 5.80 16.20
N MET A 74 -17.13 7.00 16.77
CA MET A 74 -17.05 8.24 15.98
C MET A 74 -15.70 8.39 15.28
N ILE A 75 -14.60 7.98 15.90
CA ILE A 75 -13.26 8.03 15.29
C ILE A 75 -13.16 7.02 14.15
N GLU A 76 -13.65 5.79 14.33
CA GLU A 76 -13.65 4.75 13.30
C GLU A 76 -14.48 5.17 12.08
N SER A 77 -15.69 5.68 12.30
CA SER A 77 -16.57 6.12 11.22
C SER A 77 -16.04 7.37 10.47
N LYS A 78 -15.38 8.31 11.17
CA LYS A 78 -14.80 9.52 10.55
C LYS A 78 -13.49 9.22 9.80
N THR A 79 -12.66 8.31 10.31
CA THR A 79 -11.41 7.90 9.64
C THR A 79 -11.70 7.07 8.39
N ALA A 80 -12.64 6.12 8.45
CA ALA A 80 -13.05 5.31 7.30
C ALA A 80 -13.51 6.18 6.11
N LYS A 81 -14.35 7.19 6.36
CA LYS A 81 -14.87 8.08 5.29
C LYS A 81 -13.79 8.98 4.68
N ARG A 82 -12.78 9.38 5.45
CA ARG A 82 -11.69 10.24 4.97
C ARG A 82 -10.69 9.47 4.10
N THR A 83 -10.38 8.23 4.47
CA THR A 83 -9.47 7.35 3.71
C THR A 83 -10.05 7.01 2.33
N GLN A 84 -11.36 6.71 2.26
CA GLN A 84 -12.05 6.37 1.01
C GLN A 84 -12.08 7.54 0.00
N ARG A 85 -12.20 8.80 0.48
CA ARG A 85 -12.21 9.98 -0.41
C ARG A 85 -10.83 10.30 -0.99
N ASN A 86 -9.77 10.06 -0.21
CA ASN A 86 -8.42 10.36 -0.65
C ASN A 86 -7.89 9.33 -1.66
N SER A 87 -8.25 8.05 -1.53
CA SER A 87 -7.85 6.99 -2.47
C SER A 87 -8.49 7.18 -3.85
N VAL A 88 -9.79 7.53 -3.92
CA VAL A 88 -10.47 7.78 -5.19
C VAL A 88 -9.83 8.92 -5.96
N ARG A 89 -9.40 9.99 -5.28
CA ARG A 89 -8.77 11.14 -5.95
C ARG A 89 -7.37 10.82 -6.50
N TRP A 90 -6.66 9.85 -5.92
CA TRP A 90 -5.36 9.39 -6.42
C TRP A 90 -5.51 8.40 -7.59
N LEU A 91 -6.53 7.53 -7.55
CA LEU A 91 -6.84 6.60 -8.63
C LEU A 91 -7.24 7.32 -9.93
N VAL A 92 -7.94 8.46 -9.84
CA VAL A 92 -8.27 9.29 -11.02
C VAL A 92 -7.00 9.85 -11.69
N GLY A 93 -5.96 10.18 -10.93
CA GLY A 93 -4.68 10.62 -11.47
C GLY A 93 -3.94 9.53 -12.25
N VAL A 94 -3.96 8.28 -11.76
CA VAL A 94 -3.35 7.12 -12.43
C VAL A 94 -4.12 6.75 -13.70
N ALA A 95 -5.46 6.81 -13.68
CA ALA A 95 -6.25 6.52 -14.88
C ALA A 95 -6.01 7.55 -15.99
N ALA A 96 -5.89 8.84 -15.64
CA ALA A 96 -5.62 9.92 -16.60
C ALA A 96 -4.26 9.77 -17.30
N SER A 97 -3.21 9.38 -16.58
CA SER A 97 -1.88 9.17 -17.19
C SER A 97 -1.88 7.97 -18.14
N LEU A 98 -2.56 6.87 -17.78
CA LEU A 98 -2.74 5.73 -18.67
C LEU A 98 -3.52 6.10 -19.94
N LEU A 99 -4.60 6.89 -19.81
CA LEU A 99 -5.36 7.36 -20.97
C LEU A 99 -4.53 8.24 -21.90
N VAL A 100 -3.66 9.12 -21.37
CA VAL A 100 -2.75 9.92 -22.19
C VAL A 100 -1.75 9.05 -22.95
N ILE A 101 -1.15 8.06 -22.29
CA ILE A 101 -0.19 7.13 -22.92
C ILE A 101 -0.88 6.32 -24.03
N VAL A 102 -2.07 5.79 -23.77
CA VAL A 102 -2.84 5.03 -24.76
C VAL A 102 -3.25 5.93 -25.92
N SER A 103 -3.73 7.15 -25.66
CA SER A 103 -4.11 8.10 -26.69
C SER A 103 -2.94 8.46 -27.61
N VAL A 104 -1.76 8.74 -27.04
CA VAL A 104 -0.54 9.04 -27.82
C VAL A 104 -0.06 7.82 -28.59
N GLY A 105 -0.12 6.63 -27.99
CA GLY A 105 0.25 5.37 -28.63
C GLY A 105 -0.62 5.05 -29.85
N VAL A 106 -1.95 5.15 -29.70
CA VAL A 106 -2.90 4.94 -30.80
C VAL A 106 -2.69 5.98 -31.90
N MET A 107 -2.54 7.26 -31.54
CA MET A 107 -2.28 8.32 -32.52
C MET A 107 -0.96 8.10 -33.27
N SER A 108 0.10 7.64 -32.59
CA SER A 108 1.37 7.29 -33.25
C SER A 108 1.23 6.12 -34.21
N LEU A 109 0.43 5.10 -33.87
CA LEU A 109 0.18 3.95 -34.75
C LEU A 109 -0.63 4.35 -35.99
N VAL A 110 -1.66 5.19 -35.82
CA VAL A 110 -2.44 5.71 -36.94
C VAL A 110 -1.57 6.57 -37.85
N ASN A 111 -0.80 7.51 -37.28
CA ASN A 111 0.10 8.36 -38.05
C ASN A 111 1.19 7.55 -38.78
N LYS A 112 1.65 6.44 -38.18
CA LYS A 112 2.58 5.51 -38.84
C LYS A 112 1.90 4.73 -39.96
N ALA A 113 0.64 4.33 -39.84
CA ALA A 113 -0.09 3.66 -40.92
C ALA A 113 -0.15 4.55 -42.17
N ASP A 114 -0.43 5.85 -42.00
CA ASP A 114 -0.39 6.84 -43.09
C ASP A 114 1.03 7.00 -43.68
N SER A 115 2.06 6.88 -42.84
CA SER A 115 3.47 6.94 -43.25
C SER A 115 3.88 5.70 -44.06
N TYR A 116 3.44 4.50 -43.66
CA TYR A 116 3.74 3.25 -44.38
C TYR A 116 3.04 3.22 -45.75
N THR A 117 1.80 3.71 -45.85
CA THR A 117 1.10 3.80 -47.14
C THR A 117 1.74 4.82 -48.07
N ALA A 118 2.16 5.98 -47.55
CA ALA A 118 2.87 6.99 -48.34
C ALA A 118 4.25 6.49 -48.82
N GLN A 119 4.96 5.75 -47.97
CA GLN A 119 6.25 5.15 -48.32
C GLN A 119 6.08 4.03 -49.36
N GLN A 120 5.07 3.17 -49.22
CA GLN A 120 4.75 2.14 -50.23
C GLN A 120 4.37 2.74 -51.59
N GLN A 121 3.63 3.86 -51.60
CA GLN A 121 3.29 4.56 -52.83
C GLN A 121 4.53 5.17 -53.51
N LEU A 122 5.45 5.76 -52.75
CA LEU A 122 6.73 6.25 -53.28
C LEU A 122 7.61 5.12 -53.86
N PHE A 123 7.69 3.97 -53.17
CA PHE A 123 8.41 2.81 -53.68
C PHE A 123 7.78 2.22 -54.95
N HIS A 124 6.44 2.19 -55.05
CA HIS A 124 5.77 1.73 -56.27
C HIS A 124 5.92 2.71 -57.44
N ASP A 125 5.85 4.02 -57.19
CA ASP A 125 6.03 5.04 -58.23
C ASP A 125 7.48 5.06 -58.75
N GLU A 126 8.47 4.89 -57.86
CA GLU A 126 9.89 4.75 -58.24
C GLU A 126 10.14 3.48 -59.07
N GLN A 127 9.50 2.36 -58.74
CA GLN A 127 9.60 1.10 -59.51
C GLN A 127 8.96 1.20 -60.90
N LEU A 128 7.81 1.87 -61.04
CA LEU A 128 7.16 2.10 -62.34
C LEU A 128 7.98 3.04 -63.23
N GLN A 129 8.70 4.00 -62.62
CA GLN A 129 9.59 4.89 -63.35
C GLN A 129 10.83 4.15 -63.89
N ASP A 130 11.36 3.18 -63.14
CA ASP A 130 12.49 2.34 -63.58
C ASP A 130 12.13 1.34 -64.68
N GLU A 131 10.89 0.80 -64.68
CA GLU A 131 10.45 -0.16 -65.71
C GLU A 131 10.37 0.44 -67.13
N HIS A 132 10.35 1.78 -67.25
CA HIS A 132 10.31 2.51 -68.52
C HIS A 132 11.57 3.32 -68.82
N ARG A 133 12.65 3.17 -68.04
CA ARG A 133 13.92 3.84 -68.34
C ARG A 133 14.66 3.13 -69.49
N GLN A 134 14.72 3.80 -70.63
CA GLN A 134 15.55 3.40 -71.75
C GLN A 134 17.02 3.75 -71.44
N TYR A 135 17.78 2.77 -70.94
CA TYR A 135 19.19 2.95 -70.59
C TYR A 135 20.01 3.43 -71.78
N SER A 136 20.84 4.45 -71.58
CA SER A 136 21.74 4.94 -72.63
C SER A 136 22.84 3.92 -72.90
N GLU A 137 23.38 3.90 -74.13
CA GLU A 137 24.49 2.98 -74.47
C GLU A 137 25.69 3.14 -73.52
N GLN A 138 25.97 4.36 -73.06
CA GLN A 138 27.08 4.65 -72.15
C GLN A 138 26.89 3.98 -70.78
N GLU A 139 25.68 4.01 -70.23
CA GLU A 139 25.35 3.38 -68.95
C GLU A 139 25.44 1.86 -69.04
N ILE A 140 24.98 1.27 -70.15
CA ILE A 140 25.09 -0.17 -70.42
C ILE A 140 26.56 -0.60 -70.46
N GLN A 141 27.42 0.18 -71.11
CA GLN A 141 28.86 -0.10 -71.16
C GLN A 141 29.51 0.01 -69.77
N HIS A 142 29.13 1.01 -68.98
CA HIS A 142 29.64 1.17 -67.62
C HIS A 142 29.22 0.04 -66.69
N ALA A 143 27.95 -0.39 -66.75
CA ALA A 143 27.46 -1.54 -66.00
C ALA A 143 28.23 -2.81 -66.38
N ARG A 144 28.44 -3.06 -67.67
CA ARG A 144 29.25 -4.19 -68.16
C ARG A 144 30.68 -4.13 -67.63
N PHE A 145 31.30 -2.96 -67.62
CA PHE A 145 32.65 -2.77 -67.09
C PHE A 145 32.71 -3.11 -65.59
N ILE A 146 31.77 -2.61 -64.80
CA ILE A 146 31.70 -2.92 -63.36
C ILE A 146 31.48 -4.42 -63.16
N THR A 147 30.58 -5.04 -63.90
CA THR A 147 30.31 -6.49 -63.82
C THR A 147 31.56 -7.30 -64.16
N GLN A 148 32.29 -6.94 -65.22
CA GLN A 148 33.53 -7.61 -65.58
C GLN A 148 34.59 -7.45 -64.48
N MET A 149 34.73 -6.25 -63.91
CA MET A 149 35.64 -6.03 -62.79
C MET A 149 35.24 -6.85 -61.56
N ALA A 150 33.94 -6.94 -61.24
CA ALA A 150 33.43 -7.74 -60.13
C ALA A 150 33.71 -9.24 -60.34
N LEU A 151 33.44 -9.76 -61.54
CA LEU A 151 33.75 -11.14 -61.92
C LEU A 151 35.26 -11.43 -61.85
N ALA A 152 36.10 -10.50 -62.32
CA ALA A 152 37.55 -10.65 -62.23
C ALA A 152 38.04 -10.67 -60.77
N LYS A 153 37.47 -9.81 -59.91
CA LYS A 153 37.78 -9.80 -58.48
C LYS A 153 37.31 -11.10 -57.79
N PHE A 154 36.14 -11.59 -58.15
CA PHE A 154 35.61 -12.86 -57.66
C PHE A 154 36.51 -14.03 -58.06
N SER A 155 36.86 -14.14 -59.35
CA SER A 155 37.81 -15.15 -59.84
C SER A 155 39.13 -15.11 -59.08
N LYS A 156 39.70 -13.91 -58.90
CA LYS A 156 40.95 -13.74 -58.15
C LYS A 156 40.82 -14.15 -56.68
N SER A 157 39.66 -13.93 -56.06
CA SER A 157 39.41 -14.38 -54.68
C SER A 157 39.25 -15.91 -54.59
N MET A 158 38.67 -16.55 -55.61
CA MET A 158 38.60 -18.01 -55.70
C MET A 158 39.97 -18.64 -55.88
N ASP A 159 40.80 -18.10 -56.79
CA ASP A 159 42.16 -18.61 -57.02
C ASP A 159 43.00 -18.56 -55.74
N LYS A 160 42.90 -17.46 -54.98
CA LYS A 160 43.57 -17.36 -53.67
C LYS A 160 43.04 -18.39 -52.68
N GLY A 161 41.74 -18.66 -52.67
CA GLY A 161 41.15 -19.69 -51.80
C GLY A 161 41.66 -21.09 -52.15
N LEU A 162 41.78 -21.42 -53.44
CA LEU A 162 42.33 -22.69 -53.91
C LEU A 162 43.82 -22.84 -53.59
N ASP A 163 44.61 -21.77 -53.71
CA ASP A 163 46.05 -21.78 -53.41
C ASP A 163 46.33 -21.97 -51.90
N VAL A 164 45.44 -21.49 -51.02
CA VAL A 164 45.49 -21.76 -49.57
C VAL A 164 45.15 -23.21 -49.25
N LEU A 165 44.23 -23.83 -49.99
CA LEU A 165 43.89 -25.25 -49.81
C LEU A 165 44.98 -26.20 -50.30
N ASN A 166 45.73 -25.81 -51.34
CA ASN A 166 46.82 -26.62 -51.91
C ASN A 166 48.16 -26.49 -51.15
N LYS A 167 48.22 -25.61 -50.13
CA LYS A 167 49.41 -25.39 -49.28
C LYS A 167 49.34 -26.05 -47.90
N ASN A 168 48.25 -26.78 -47.60
CA ASN A 168 48.13 -27.70 -46.47
C ASN A 168 48.11 -29.14 -46.99
#